data_AF-A0A2W6NT39-F1
#
_entry.id   AF-A0A2W6NT39-F1
#
_cell.length_a   1.000
_cell.length_b   1.000
_cell.length_c   1.000
_cell.angle_alpha   90.00
_cell.angle_beta   90.00
_cell.angle_gamma   90.00
#
_symmetry.space_group_name_H-M   'P 1'
#
loop_
_entity.id
_entity.type
_entity.pdbx_description
1 polymer ?
#
loop_
_entity_poly.entity_id
_entity_poly.type
_entity_poly.pdbx_seq_one_letter_code
_entity_poly.pdbx_strand_id
1 'polypeptide(L)'
;SHWLRDGKKDAPVIVYVFADPFCPYCKQFWQQARPWVDSGKVQLRTLLVGVIKPESPATAAAILASKDPAKTWQEYEASGGKLKLNVPANVSTEQMKVL
;
A
#
# COMPACT_ATOMS: atom_id res chain seq x y z
N SER A 1 6.16 -13.64 -1.32
CA SER A 1 5.30 -12.47 -1.61
C SER A 1 5.38 -11.49 -0.45
N HIS A 2 5.74 -10.23 -0.72
CA HIS A 2 5.86 -9.16 0.27
C HIS A 2 4.54 -8.37 0.31
N TRP A 3 3.71 -8.57 1.34
CA TRP A 3 2.47 -7.81 1.54
C TRP A 3 2.59 -6.87 2.73
N LEU A 4 1.87 -5.75 2.67
CA LEU A 4 1.83 -4.72 3.70
C LEU A 4 0.61 -4.94 4.58
N ARG A 5 0.81 -5.02 5.90
CA ARG A 5 -0.26 -5.22 6.87
C ARG A 5 -0.99 -3.90 7.16
N ASP A 6 -2.31 -3.96 7.21
CA ASP A 6 -3.17 -2.91 7.75
C ASP A 6 -4.24 -3.55 8.66
N GLY A 7 -4.28 -3.13 9.92
CA GLY A 7 -5.04 -3.77 10.99
C GLY A 7 -4.23 -4.67 11.92
N LYS A 8 -4.94 -5.30 12.88
CA LYS A 8 -4.32 -6.17 13.89
C LYS A 8 -3.81 -7.48 13.27
N LYS A 9 -2.66 -7.96 13.77
CA LYS A 9 -2.02 -9.20 13.28
C LYS A 9 -2.90 -10.44 13.43
N ASP A 10 -3.77 -10.43 14.43
CA ASP A 10 -4.65 -11.49 14.91
C ASP A 10 -6.12 -11.23 14.54
N ALA A 11 -6.40 -10.27 13.64
CA ALA A 11 -7.75 -10.08 13.13
C ALA A 11 -8.25 -11.36 12.44
N PRO A 12 -9.48 -11.84 12.76
CA PRO A 12 -9.96 -13.14 12.29
C PRO A 12 -10.25 -13.20 10.79
N VAL A 13 -10.49 -12.05 10.15
CA VAL A 13 -10.78 -11.95 8.71
C VAL A 13 -9.57 -11.37 7.98
N ILE A 14 -9.10 -12.04 6.94
CA ILE A 14 -7.97 -11.62 6.11
C ILE A 14 -8.47 -11.31 4.71
N VAL A 15 -8.13 -10.13 4.21
CA VAL A 15 -8.43 -9.72 2.83
C VAL A 15 -7.13 -9.33 2.14
N TYR A 16 -6.84 -9.95 1.00
CA TYR A 16 -5.73 -9.55 0.14
C TYR A 16 -6.21 -8.53 -0.90
N VAL A 17 -5.39 -7.51 -1.13
CA VAL A 17 -5.74 -6.39 -2.02
C VAL A 17 -4.54 -6.10 -2.90
N PHE A 18 -4.72 -6.17 -4.22
CA PHE A 18 -3.76 -5.58 -5.15
C PHE A 18 -4.07 -4.10 -5.26
N ALA A 19 -3.10 -3.25 -4.95
CA ALA A 19 -3.30 -1.79 -4.94
C ALA A 19 -2.19 -1.07 -5.68
N ASP A 20 -2.57 -0.05 -6.44
CA ASP A 20 -1.65 0.85 -7.13
C ASP A 20 -1.69 2.23 -6.45
N PRO A 21 -0.54 2.92 -6.26
CA PRO A 21 -0.48 4.22 -5.61
C PRO A 21 -1.38 5.28 -6.25
N PHE A 22 -1.65 5.21 -7.54
CA PHE A 22 -2.45 6.20 -8.26
C PHE A 22 -3.90 5.76 -8.52
N CYS A 23 -4.38 4.72 -7.82
CA CYS A 23 -5.75 4.26 -7.91
C CYS A 23 -6.68 5.03 -6.94
N PRO A 24 -7.70 5.76 -7.42
CA PRO A 24 -8.69 6.42 -6.56
C PRO A 24 -9.56 5.43 -5.79
N TYR A 25 -9.92 4.30 -6.41
CA TYR A 25 -10.77 3.29 -5.77
C TYR A 25 -10.06 2.51 -4.67
N CYS A 26 -8.74 2.31 -4.77
CA CYS A 26 -7.96 1.73 -3.67
C CYS A 26 -8.10 2.57 -2.39
N LYS A 27 -8.04 3.90 -2.51
CA LYS A 27 -8.18 4.84 -1.38
C LYS A 27 -9.60 4.83 -0.83
N GLN A 28 -10.60 4.82 -1.70
CA GLN A 28 -12.01 4.73 -1.28
C GLN A 28 -12.28 3.42 -0.53
N PHE A 29 -11.79 2.30 -1.06
CA PHE A 29 -11.90 1.00 -0.39
C PHE A 29 -11.16 0.98 0.96
N TRP A 30 -9.93 1.52 1.02
CA TRP A 30 -9.16 1.65 2.25
C TRP A 30 -9.94 2.44 3.32
N GLN A 31 -10.58 3.55 2.92
CA GLN A 31 -11.40 4.38 3.80
C GLN A 31 -12.68 3.65 4.26
N GLN A 32 -13.35 2.95 3.34
CA GLN A 32 -14.53 2.14 3.66
C GLN A 32 -14.19 1.03 4.66
N ALA A 33 -13.00 0.44 4.58
CA ALA A 33 -12.58 -0.64 5.47
C ALA A 33 -12.30 -0.20 6.92
N ARG A 34 -12.12 1.10 7.20
CA ARG A 34 -11.70 1.61 8.52
C ARG A 34 -12.50 1.06 9.70
N PRO A 35 -13.86 1.02 9.70
CA PRO A 35 -14.62 0.52 10.85
C PRO A 35 -14.29 -0.93 11.24
N TRP A 36 -13.90 -1.77 10.28
CA TRP A 36 -13.56 -3.17 10.52
C TRP A 36 -12.08 -3.37 10.86
N VAL A 37 -11.21 -2.62 10.19
CA VAL A 37 -9.76 -2.67 10.40
C VAL A 37 -9.40 -2.11 11.77
N ASP A 38 -9.92 -0.93 12.11
CA ASP A 38 -9.62 -0.23 13.35
C ASP A 38 -10.23 -0.94 14.58
N SER A 39 -11.35 -1.63 14.40
CA SER A 39 -11.94 -2.49 15.45
C SER A 39 -11.23 -3.85 15.60
N GLY A 40 -10.26 -4.16 14.74
CA GLY A 40 -9.51 -5.42 14.78
C GLY A 40 -10.27 -6.63 14.25
N LYS A 41 -11.38 -6.42 13.54
CA LYS A 41 -12.18 -7.50 12.94
C LYS A 41 -11.58 -7.98 11.61
N VAL A 42 -10.94 -7.07 10.87
CA VAL A 42 -10.34 -7.33 9.55
C VAL A 42 -8.87 -6.91 9.53
N GLN A 43 -8.05 -7.67 8.81
CA GLN A 43 -6.71 -7.29 8.40
C GLN A 43 -6.65 -7.26 6.87
N LEU A 44 -6.25 -6.12 6.32
CA LEU A 44 -5.89 -6.03 4.90
C LEU A 44 -4.41 -6.41 4.73
N ARG A 45 -4.12 -7.17 3.69
CA ARG A 45 -2.78 -7.54 3.26
C ARG A 45 -2.57 -7.02 1.85
N THR A 46 -2.03 -5.81 1.75
CA THR A 46 -1.88 -5.12 0.48
C THR A 46 -0.65 -5.65 -0.28
N LEU A 47 -0.86 -6.07 -1.51
CA LEU A 47 0.16 -6.38 -2.50
C LEU A 47 0.29 -5.16 -3.40
N LEU A 48 1.34 -4.37 -3.21
CA LEU A 48 1.57 -3.19 -4.05
C LEU A 48 1.98 -3.60 -5.45
N VAL A 49 1.36 -2.96 -6.43
CA VAL A 49 1.69 -3.07 -7.86
C VAL A 49 1.90 -1.68 -8.44
N GLY A 50 2.61 -1.60 -9.57
CA GLY A 50 2.84 -0.34 -10.28
C GLY A 50 2.43 -0.42 -11.75
N VAL A 51 1.14 -0.31 -12.06
CA VAL A 51 0.61 -0.61 -13.40
C VAL A 51 -0.30 0.48 -14.00
N ILE A 52 -0.80 1.43 -13.20
CA ILE A 52 -1.82 2.39 -13.67
C ILE A 52 -1.20 3.64 -14.30
N LYS A 53 -0.19 4.23 -13.68
CA LYS A 53 0.49 5.45 -14.15
C LYS A 53 1.98 5.16 -14.43
N PRO A 54 2.63 5.94 -15.31
CA PRO A 54 4.07 5.83 -15.53
C PRO A 54 4.89 5.92 -14.23
N GLU A 55 4.44 6.73 -13.26
CA GLU A 55 5.08 6.92 -11.96
C GLU A 55 4.71 5.86 -10.93
N SER A 56 3.74 4.97 -11.22
CA SER A 56 3.25 3.96 -10.28
C SER A 56 4.36 3.02 -9.79
N PRO A 57 5.23 2.44 -10.66
CA PRO A 57 6.32 1.58 -10.20
C PRO A 57 7.27 2.28 -9.24
N ALA A 58 7.69 3.51 -9.58
CA ALA A 58 8.63 4.27 -8.76
C ALA A 58 8.04 4.66 -7.41
N THR A 59 6.76 5.04 -7.39
CA THR A 59 6.05 5.39 -6.16
C THR A 59 5.81 4.17 -5.28
N ALA A 60 5.42 3.03 -5.86
CA ALA A 60 5.28 1.78 -5.12
C ALA A 60 6.63 1.32 -4.55
N ALA A 61 7.71 1.39 -5.34
CA ALA A 61 9.07 1.11 -4.88
C ALA A 61 9.51 2.03 -3.73
N ALA A 62 9.16 3.33 -3.79
CA ALA A 62 9.46 4.28 -2.72
C ALA A 62 8.79 3.92 -1.38
N ILE A 63 7.54 3.45 -1.45
CA ILE A 63 6.80 2.97 -0.27
C ILE A 63 7.43 1.69 0.27
N LEU A 64 7.75 0.73 -0.60
CA LEU A 64 8.40 -0.53 -0.21
C LEU A 64 9.81 -0.35 0.35
N ALA A 65 10.54 0.69 -0.08
CA ALA A 65 11.88 1.01 0.40
C ALA A 65 11.90 1.88 1.67
N SER A 66 10.75 2.29 2.19
CA SER A 66 10.68 3.12 3.39
C SER A 66 11.12 2.33 4.64
N LYS A 67 11.41 3.03 5.74
CA LYS A 67 11.77 2.39 7.01
C LYS A 67 10.66 1.51 7.59
N ASP A 68 9.40 1.87 7.32
CA ASP A 68 8.22 1.10 7.71
C ASP A 68 7.20 1.16 6.56
N PRO A 69 7.31 0.23 5.59
CA PRO A 69 6.48 0.26 4.38
C PRO A 69 4.98 0.17 4.68
N ALA A 70 4.59 -0.59 5.69
CA ALA A 70 3.19 -0.75 6.08
C ALA A 70 2.62 0.57 6.61
N LYS A 71 3.35 1.25 7.49
CA LYS A 71 2.95 2.56 7.99
C LYS A 71 2.93 3.61 6.89
N THR A 72 3.96 3.64 6.03
CA THR A 72 4.02 4.58 4.90
C THR A 72 2.84 4.38 3.95
N TRP A 73 2.45 3.14 3.66
CA TRP A 73 1.28 2.87 2.83
C TRP A 73 -0.02 3.38 3.47
N GLN A 74 -0.22 3.16 4.77
CA GLN A 74 -1.40 3.65 5.48
C GLN A 74 -1.47 5.19 5.46
N GLU A 75 -0.35 5.88 5.72
CA GLU A 75 -0.28 7.34 5.64
C GLU A 75 -0.52 7.86 4.22
N TYR A 76 0.01 7.15 3.21
CA TYR A 76 -0.20 7.50 1.81
C TYR A 76 -1.68 7.41 1.42
N GLU A 77 -2.36 6.30 1.73
CA GLU A 77 -3.78 6.13 1.43
C GLU A 77 -4.66 7.11 2.24
N ALA A 78 -4.37 7.30 3.53
CA ALA A 78 -5.07 8.27 4.39
C ALA A 78 -4.95 9.71 3.89
N SER A 79 -3.80 10.08 3.31
CA SER A 79 -3.58 11.40 2.71
C SER A 79 -4.25 11.58 1.35
N GLY A 80 -4.90 10.54 0.81
CA GLY A 80 -5.40 10.52 -0.56
C GLY A 80 -4.28 10.52 -1.61
N GLY A 81 -3.12 9.95 -1.29
CA GLY A 81 -1.94 9.89 -2.16
C GLY A 81 -1.09 11.16 -2.17
N LYS A 82 -1.22 12.03 -1.16
CA LYS A 82 -0.54 13.33 -1.06
C LYS A 82 0.70 13.30 -0.15
N LEU A 83 0.96 12.19 0.52
CA LEU A 83 2.16 12.00 1.34
C LEU A 83 3.41 12.23 0.47
N LYS A 84 4.31 13.09 0.94
CA LYS A 84 5.60 13.32 0.27
C LYS A 84 6.48 12.10 0.46
N LEU A 85 6.79 11.41 -0.63
CA LEU A 85 7.68 10.26 -0.66
C LEU A 85 9.03 10.66 -1.27
N ASN A 86 10.10 9.99 -0.84
CA ASN A 86 11.38 10.06 -1.53
C ASN A 86 11.34 9.07 -2.71
N VAL A 87 10.85 9.52 -3.86
CA VAL A 87 10.67 8.68 -5.05
C VAL A 87 12.02 8.50 -5.74
N PRO A 88 12.48 7.25 -5.95
CA PRO A 88 13.75 6.99 -6.61
C PRO A 88 13.68 7.40 -8.09
N ALA A 89 14.77 7.95 -8.60
CA ALA A 89 14.88 8.32 -10.01
C ALA A 89 14.80 7.11 -10.95
N ASN A 90 15.26 5.94 -10.49
CA ASN A 90 15.19 4.67 -11.21
C ASN A 90 14.78 3.54 -10.26
N VAL A 91 13.94 2.62 -10.73
CA VAL A 91 13.56 1.40 -10.02
C VAL A 91 14.53 0.28 -10.41
N SER A 92 15.14 -0.41 -9.43
CA SER A 92 16.06 -1.50 -9.72
C SER A 92 15.33 -2.74 -10.25
N THR A 93 16.03 -3.62 -10.96
CA THR A 93 15.46 -4.89 -11.45
C THR A 93 14.93 -5.76 -10.31
N GLU A 94 15.57 -5.74 -9.14
CA GLU A 94 15.07 -6.47 -7.97
C GLU A 94 13.78 -5.87 -7.42
N GLN A 95 13.64 -4.54 -7.41
CA GLN A 95 12.40 -3.89 -7.02
C GLN A 95 11.27 -4.20 -8.02
N MET A 96 11.56 -4.29 -9.32
CA MET A 96 10.58 -4.66 -10.34
C MET A 96 10.08 -6.10 -10.22
N LYS A 97 10.85 -7.03 -9.64
CA LYS A 97 10.38 -8.42 -9.39
C LYS A 97 9.36 -8.51 -8.25
N VAL A 98 9.29 -7.48 -7.41
CA VAL A 98 8.41 -7.43 -6.23
C VAL A 98 7.10 -6.70 -6.56
N LEU A 99 7.10 -5.87 -7.61
CA LEU A 99 5.96 -5.09 -8.12
C LEU A 99 5.17 -5.86 -9.20
#